data_AF-A0A534JZ52-F1
#
_entry.id   AF-A0A534JZ52-F1
#
_cell.length_a   1.000
_cell.length_b   1.000
_cell.length_c   1.000
_cell.angle_alpha   90.00
_cell.angle_beta   90.00
_cell.angle_gamma   90.00
#
_symmetry.space_group_name_H-M   'P 1'
#
loop_
_entity.id
_entity.type
_entity.pdbx_description
1 polymer ?
#
loop_
_entity_poly.entity_id
_entity_poly.type
_entity_poly.pdbx_seq_one_letter_code
_entity_poly.pdbx_strand_id
1 'polypeptide(L)'
;MHVAGPLGLKNDKSYQAAYWKAVEEFFGKQNSAVVKAMILAKNPKADTGDGEIARMCYGLRQTMGWLAEAIERKAVSAAGRERSPSPRPRKK
;
A
#
# COMPACT_ATOMS: atom_id res chain seq x y z
N MET A 1 -1.23 0.61 13.16
CA MET A 1 -2.30 1.44 12.55
C MET A 1 -1.91 1.74 11.10
N HIS A 2 -2.81 1.57 10.13
CA HIS A 2 -2.54 1.87 8.71
C HIS A 2 -2.49 3.38 8.46
N VAL A 3 -1.49 3.86 7.72
CA VAL A 3 -1.37 5.29 7.37
C VAL A 3 -2.52 5.72 6.44
N ALA A 4 -3.00 4.79 5.60
CA ALA A 4 -4.14 5.01 4.70
C ALA A 4 -5.52 4.95 5.40
N GLY A 5 -5.59 4.48 6.65
CA GLY A 5 -6.84 4.30 7.37
C GLY A 5 -7.59 5.61 7.66
N PRO A 6 -6.94 6.59 8.31
CA PRO A 6 -7.53 7.91 8.54
C PRO A 6 -7.87 8.70 7.27
N LEU A 7 -7.29 8.33 6.13
CA LEU A 7 -7.48 9.00 4.83
C LEU A 7 -8.63 8.42 4.00
N GLY A 8 -9.29 7.36 4.46
CA GLY A 8 -10.35 6.68 3.72
C GLY A 8 -9.89 5.98 2.43
N LEU A 9 -8.58 5.79 2.24
CA LEU A 9 -8.00 5.26 1.00
C LEU A 9 -7.93 3.73 0.93
N LYS A 10 -8.36 3.02 1.97
CA LYS A 10 -8.22 1.55 2.06
C LYS A 10 -8.81 0.81 0.85
N ASN A 11 -9.95 1.29 0.34
CA ASN A 11 -10.67 0.68 -0.78
C ASN A 11 -10.40 1.38 -2.13
N ASP A 12 -9.50 2.36 -2.14
CA ASP A 12 -9.16 3.13 -3.33
C ASP A 12 -8.24 2.30 -4.23
N LYS A 13 -8.65 2.05 -5.49
CA LYS A 13 -7.90 1.22 -6.44
C LYS A 13 -6.54 1.82 -6.80
N SER A 14 -6.44 3.14 -6.86
CA SER A 14 -5.19 3.87 -7.09
C SER A 14 -4.22 3.67 -5.92
N TYR A 15 -4.71 3.74 -4.69
CA TYR A 15 -3.92 3.41 -3.51
C TYR A 15 -3.44 1.96 -3.53
N GLN A 16 -4.31 1.01 -3.87
CA GLN A 16 -3.96 -0.41 -3.92
C GLN A 16 -2.88 -0.69 -4.98
N ALA A 17 -3.01 -0.13 -6.18
CA ALA A 17 -2.01 -0.24 -7.23
C ALA A 17 -0.67 0.40 -6.83
N ALA A 18 -0.72 1.60 -6.25
CA ALA A 18 0.46 2.30 -5.76
C ALA A 18 1.17 1.56 -4.62
N TYR A 19 0.42 0.87 -3.77
CA TYR A 19 0.96 0.03 -2.70
C TYR A 19 1.78 -1.13 -3.28
N TRP A 20 1.20 -1.90 -4.22
CA TRP A 20 1.92 -3.03 -4.82
C TRP A 20 3.13 -2.57 -5.64
N LYS A 21 3.01 -1.43 -6.34
CA LYS A 21 4.16 -0.81 -7.01
C LYS A 21 5.26 -0.44 -6.02
N ALA A 22 4.92 0.15 -4.87
CA ALA A 22 5.91 0.47 -3.84
C ALA A 22 6.58 -0.80 -3.29
N VAL A 23 5.82 -1.88 -3.05
CA VAL A 23 6.38 -3.18 -2.65
C VAL A 23 7.37 -3.69 -3.69
N GLU A 24 7.02 -3.64 -4.99
CA GLU A 24 7.93 -4.04 -6.07
C GLU A 24 9.20 -3.17 -6.14
N GLU A 25 9.09 -1.87 -5.92
CA GLU A 25 10.24 -0.97 -5.93
C GLU A 25 11.18 -1.20 -4.75
N PHE A 26 10.67 -1.59 -3.57
CA PHE A 26 11.50 -1.86 -2.39
C PHE A 26 12.18 -3.24 -2.43
N PHE A 27 11.47 -4.27 -2.87
CA PHE A 27 11.99 -5.64 -2.87
C PHE A 27 12.58 -6.07 -4.22
N GLY A 28 12.29 -5.33 -5.28
CA GLY A 28 12.54 -5.75 -6.66
C GLY A 28 11.45 -6.71 -7.16
N LYS A 29 11.22 -6.72 -8.47
CA LYS A 29 10.17 -7.51 -9.14
C LYS A 29 10.22 -9.01 -8.84
N GLN A 30 11.43 -9.56 -8.68
CA GLN A 30 11.62 -10.98 -8.40
C GLN A 30 11.28 -11.32 -6.93
N ASN A 31 11.76 -10.52 -5.98
CA ASN A 31 11.59 -10.85 -4.57
C ASN A 31 10.23 -10.41 -4.02
N SER A 32 9.59 -9.40 -4.61
CA SER A 32 8.29 -8.90 -4.16
C SER A 32 7.22 -10.00 -4.12
N ALA A 33 7.18 -10.87 -5.12
CA ALA A 33 6.25 -12.01 -5.18
C ALA A 33 6.52 -13.03 -4.07
N VAL A 34 7.79 -13.37 -3.83
CA VAL A 34 8.21 -14.31 -2.79
C VAL A 34 7.91 -13.75 -1.40
N VAL A 35 8.28 -12.49 -1.15
CA VAL A 35 8.03 -11.81 0.14
C VAL A 35 6.53 -11.69 0.38
N LYS A 36 5.73 -11.33 -0.64
CA LYS A 36 4.27 -11.31 -0.55
C LYS A 36 3.73 -12.69 -0.15
N ALA A 37 4.11 -13.74 -0.87
CA ALA A 37 3.65 -15.10 -0.58
C ALA A 37 4.03 -15.55 0.84
N MET A 38 5.28 -15.33 1.25
CA MET A 38 5.77 -15.66 2.59
C MET A 38 5.00 -14.94 3.69
N ILE A 39 4.79 -13.62 3.53
CA ILE A 39 4.09 -12.82 4.54
C ILE A 39 2.61 -13.21 4.62
N LEU A 40 1.94 -13.43 3.49
CA LEU A 40 0.54 -13.84 3.47
C LEU A 40 0.35 -15.25 4.04
N ALA A 41 1.27 -16.18 3.77
CA ALA A 41 1.25 -17.53 4.33
C ALA A 41 1.43 -17.53 5.86
N LYS A 42 2.34 -16.69 6.38
CA LYS A 42 2.56 -16.55 7.83
C LYS A 42 1.43 -15.84 8.56
N ASN A 43 0.63 -15.04 7.86
CA ASN A 43 -0.46 -14.26 8.43
C ASN A 43 -1.79 -14.66 7.79
N PRO A 44 -2.30 -15.89 8.03
CA PRO A 44 -3.46 -16.48 7.36
C PRO A 44 -4.78 -15.72 7.60
N LYS A 45 -4.92 -15.08 8.76
CA LYS A 45 -6.02 -14.20 9.13
C LYS A 45 -5.45 -13.07 9.96
N ALA A 46 -5.42 -11.85 9.42
CA ALA A 46 -5.30 -10.69 10.28
C ALA A 46 -6.72 -10.32 10.71
N ASP A 47 -6.97 -10.18 12.01
CA ASP A 47 -8.23 -9.70 12.62
C ASP A 47 -8.58 -8.23 12.25
N THR A 48 -8.10 -7.75 11.10
CA THR A 48 -8.24 -6.35 10.64
C THR A 48 -8.82 -6.23 9.23
N GLY A 49 -9.36 -7.32 8.69
CA GLY A 49 -10.08 -7.38 7.41
C GLY A 49 -9.38 -8.20 6.32
N ASP A 50 -10.17 -8.72 5.38
CA ASP A 50 -9.77 -9.72 4.37
C ASP A 50 -8.81 -9.21 3.27
N GLY A 51 -8.41 -7.93 3.31
CA GLY A 51 -7.56 -7.34 2.28
C GLY A 51 -6.11 -7.82 2.35
N GLU A 52 -5.57 -8.34 1.25
CA GLU A 52 -4.16 -8.74 1.14
C GLU A 52 -3.18 -7.66 1.62
N ILE A 53 -3.47 -6.38 1.35
CA ILE A 53 -2.66 -5.24 1.81
C ILE A 53 -2.64 -5.11 3.34
N ALA A 54 -3.76 -5.38 4.01
CA ALA A 54 -3.82 -5.34 5.47
C ALA A 54 -2.93 -6.42 6.09
N ARG A 55 -3.00 -7.64 5.54
CA ARG A 55 -2.17 -8.77 5.97
C ARG A 55 -0.69 -8.53 5.66
N MET A 56 -0.39 -7.95 4.50
CA MET A 56 0.97 -7.57 4.11
C MET A 56 1.54 -6.50 5.05
N CYS A 57 0.83 -5.40 5.28
CA CYS A 57 1.21 -4.35 6.22
C CYS A 57 1.38 -4.89 7.63
N TYR A 58 0.48 -5.76 8.10
CA TYR A 58 0.57 -6.36 9.43
C TYR A 58 1.85 -7.19 9.56
N GLY A 59 2.10 -8.12 8.63
CA GLY A 59 3.29 -8.97 8.68
C GLY A 59 4.60 -8.19 8.51
N LEU A 60 4.62 -7.15 7.67
CA LEU A 60 5.74 -6.23 7.59
C LEU A 60 5.92 -5.46 8.90
N ARG A 61 4.85 -5.02 9.57
CA ARG A 61 4.97 -4.29 10.85
C ARG A 61 5.53 -5.15 11.99
N GLN A 62 5.27 -6.45 11.99
CA GLN A 62 5.82 -7.38 12.98
C GLN A 62 7.34 -7.56 12.85
N THR A 63 7.90 -7.37 11.65
CA THR A 63 9.31 -7.68 11.35
C THR A 63 10.15 -6.46 11.01
N MET A 64 9.58 -5.52 10.25
CA MET A 64 10.20 -4.32 9.70
C MET A 64 9.19 -3.15 9.71
N GLY A 65 8.81 -2.67 10.89
CA GLY A 65 7.84 -1.59 11.07
C GLY A 65 8.12 -0.34 10.23
N TRP A 66 9.39 0.05 10.12
CA TRP A 66 9.84 1.20 9.32
C TRP A 66 9.56 1.01 7.81
N LEU A 67 9.71 -0.22 7.31
CA LEU A 67 9.51 -0.54 5.89
C LEU A 67 8.01 -0.55 5.54
N ALA A 68 7.18 -1.10 6.43
CA ALA A 68 5.73 -1.03 6.30
C ALA A 68 5.24 0.42 6.19
N GLU A 69 5.78 1.30 7.05
CA GLU A 69 5.44 2.72 7.03
C GLU A 69 5.94 3.42 5.76
N ALA A 70 7.16 3.13 5.29
CA ALA A 70 7.70 3.70 4.06
C ALA A 70 6.87 3.32 2.83
N ILE A 71 6.46 2.06 2.73
CA ILE A 71 5.59 1.56 1.64
C ILE A 71 4.24 2.27 1.68
N GLU A 72 3.58 2.36 2.85
CA GLU A 72 2.28 3.02 2.97
C GLU A 72 2.37 4.52 2.66
N ARG A 73 3.39 5.24 3.14
CA ARG A 73 3.60 6.66 2.83
C ARG A 73 3.81 6.91 1.35
N LYS A 74 4.60 6.05 0.70
CA LYS A 74 4.84 6.13 -0.75
C LYS A 74 3.57 5.89 -1.56
N ALA A 75 2.77 4.90 -1.16
CA ALA A 75 1.48 4.60 -1.78
C ALA A 75 0.47 5.75 -1.62
N VAL A 76 0.36 6.34 -0.43
CA VAL A 76 -0.49 7.52 -0.17
C VAL A 76 -0.05 8.71 -1.01
N SER A 77 1.26 8.99 -1.08
CA SER A 77 1.79 10.10 -1.87
C SER A 77 1.50 9.93 -3.37
N ALA A 78 1.66 8.72 -3.90
CA ALA A 78 1.36 8.40 -5.29
C ALA A 78 -0.15 8.52 -5.60
N ALA A 79 -1.02 7.98 -4.74
CA ALA A 79 -2.47 8.09 -4.89
C ALA A 79 -2.96 9.55 -4.76
N GLY A 80 -2.32 10.34 -3.89
CA GLY A 80 -2.57 11.79 -3.76
C GLY A 80 -2.12 12.60 -4.98
N ARG A 81 -1.04 12.17 -5.66
CA ARG A 81 -0.62 12.74 -6.95
C ARG A 81 -1.60 12.42 -8.08
N GLU A 82 -2.17 11.21 -8.11
CA GLU A 82 -3.25 10.87 -9.05
C GLU A 82 -4.55 11.67 -8.79
N ARG A 83 -4.79 12.10 -7.54
CA ARG A 83 -5.93 12.97 -7.18
C ARG A 83 -5.70 14.47 -7.44
N SER A 84 -4.50 14.91 -7.82
CA SER A 84 -4.27 16.31 -8.21
C SER A 84 -4.68 16.57 -9.67
N PRO A 85 -5.35 17.70 -9.95
CA PRO A 85 -6.52 17.70 -10.80
C PRO A 85 -6.20 17.89 -12.30
N SER A 86 -7.10 17.35 -13.12
CA SER A 86 -7.32 17.79 -14.50
C SER A 86 -7.28 19.34 -14.58
N PRO A 87 -6.62 19.94 -15.60
CA PRO A 87 -6.58 21.39 -15.73
C PRO A 87 -8.01 21.89 -15.97
N ARG A 88 -8.52 22.74 -15.08
CA ARG A 88 -9.82 23.41 -15.29
C ARG A 88 -9.75 24.18 -16.62
N PRO A 89 -10.82 24.19 -17.44
CA PRO A 89 -10.81 25.02 -18.63
C PRO A 89 -10.76 26.48 -18.21
N ARG A 90 -9.76 27.22 -18.71
CA ARG A 90 -9.74 28.68 -18.64
C ARG A 90 -11.01 29.18 -19.31
N LYS A 91 -11.96 29.71 -18.53
CA LYS A 91 -13.04 30.52 -19.11
C LYS A 91 -12.40 31.77 -19.70
N LYS A 92 -12.64 31.99 -21.00
CA LYS A 92 -12.44 33.27 -21.68
C LYS A 92 -13.48 34.27 -21.19
#